data_AF-A0A9D3V7J0-F1
#
_entry.id   AF-A0A9D3V7J0-F1
#
_cell.length_a   1.000
_cell.length_b   1.000
_cell.length_c   1.000
_cell.angle_alpha   90.00
_cell.angle_beta   90.00
_cell.angle_gamma   90.00
#
_symmetry.space_group_name_H-M   'P 1'
#
loop_
_entity.id
_entity.type
_entity.pdbx_description
1 polymer ?
#
loop_
_entity_poly.entity_id
_entity_poly.type
_entity_poly.pdbx_seq_one_letter_code
_entity_poly.pdbx_strand_id
1 'polypeptide(L)' 'PPFPKWYDANAQCEYHARIRGHSIEDCIAFKKIIERLIKMGIVKFVDPSGAENSLPNHSDKG' A
#
# COMPACT_ATOMS: atom_id res chain seq x y z
N PRO A 1 -0.59 -31.52 5.93
CA PRO A 1 -0.68 -30.50 7.00
C PRO A 1 -1.92 -29.61 6.80
N PRO A 2 -2.65 -29.22 7.87
CA PRO A 2 -3.77 -28.30 7.73
C PRO A 2 -3.25 -26.93 7.27
N PHE A 3 -4.03 -26.26 6.41
CA PHE A 3 -3.68 -24.92 5.95
C PHE A 3 -3.65 -23.92 7.12
N PRO A 4 -2.81 -22.87 7.05
CA PRO A 4 -2.81 -21.79 8.05
C PRO A 4 -4.18 -21.11 8.15
N LYS A 5 -4.47 -20.47 9.30
CA LYS A 5 -5.74 -19.75 9.53
C LYS A 5 -6.01 -18.62 8.53
N TRP A 6 -4.96 -18.05 7.94
CA TRP A 6 -5.05 -16.98 6.93
C TRP A 6 -5.25 -17.51 5.51
N TYR A 7 -5.23 -18.82 5.31
CA TYR A 7 -5.41 -19.40 3.99
C TYR A 7 -6.89 -19.30 3.56
N ASP A 8 -7.11 -18.65 2.43
CA ASP A 8 -8.40 -18.63 1.73
C ASP A 8 -8.22 -19.23 0.33
N ALA A 9 -8.92 -20.34 0.07
CA ALA A 9 -8.90 -21.04 -1.20
C ALA A 9 -9.46 -20.22 -2.38
N ASN A 10 -10.26 -19.19 -2.08
CA ASN A 10 -10.86 -18.29 -3.06
C ASN A 10 -10.03 -17.01 -3.27
N ALA A 11 -9.17 -16.66 -2.31
CA ALA A 11 -8.27 -15.52 -2.44
C ALA A 11 -7.17 -15.81 -3.48
N GLN A 12 -6.79 -14.76 -4.22
CA GLN A 12 -5.73 -14.78 -5.21
C GLN A 12 -4.78 -13.62 -4.94
N CYS A 13 -3.47 -13.88 -5.05
CA CYS A 13 -2.47 -12.84 -4.88
C CYS A 13 -2.06 -12.27 -6.23
N GLU A 14 -2.37 -11.00 -6.48
CA GLU A 14 -2.05 -10.29 -7.73
C GLU A 14 -0.55 -10.18 -7.97
N TYR A 15 0.24 -10.03 -6.90
CA TYR A 15 1.70 -9.97 -6.97
C TYR A 15 2.32 -11.26 -7.54
N HIS A 16 1.69 -12.40 -7.29
CA HIS A 16 2.16 -13.72 -7.74
C HIS A 16 1.42 -14.24 -8.97
N ALA A 17 0.89 -13.36 -9.83
CA ALA A 17 0.10 -13.77 -10.99
C ALA A 17 -1.11 -14.66 -10.62
N ARG A 18 -1.82 -14.30 -9.54
CA ARG A 18 -3.07 -14.91 -9.08
C ARG A 18 -2.95 -16.32 -8.49
N ILE A 19 -1.83 -16.66 -7.87
CA ILE A 19 -1.73 -17.87 -7.05
C ILE A 19 -2.81 -17.84 -5.96
N ARG A 20 -3.52 -18.96 -5.79
CA ARG A 20 -4.57 -19.12 -4.78
C ARG A 20 -4.02 -19.32 -3.37
N GLY A 21 -4.72 -18.77 -2.38
CA GLY A 21 -4.46 -19.05 -0.97
C GLY A 21 -4.37 -17.82 -0.07
N HIS A 22 -3.99 -16.66 -0.61
CA HIS A 22 -3.95 -15.39 0.12
C HIS A 22 -4.16 -14.23 -0.85
N SER A 23 -4.64 -13.11 -0.33
CA SER A 23 -4.76 -11.86 -1.11
C SER A 23 -3.42 -11.09 -1.12
N ILE A 24 -3.34 -10.02 -1.90
CA ILE A 24 -2.15 -9.15 -1.89
C ILE A 24 -1.90 -8.50 -0.51
N GLU A 25 -2.94 -8.22 0.27
CA GLU A 25 -2.85 -7.65 1.61
C GLU A 25 -2.14 -8.59 2.59
N ASP A 26 -2.20 -9.90 2.37
CA ASP A 26 -1.53 -10.91 3.19
C ASP A 26 -0.18 -11.36 2.62
N CYS A 27 0.21 -10.85 1.46
CA CYS A 27 1.45 -11.23 0.80
C CYS A 27 2.68 -10.64 1.52
N ILE A 28 3.37 -11.48 2.29
CA ILE A 28 4.59 -11.10 3.02
C ILE A 28 5.70 -10.62 2.07
N ALA A 29 5.83 -11.25 0.90
CA ALA A 29 6.84 -10.86 -0.08
C ALA A 29 6.59 -9.44 -0.61
N PHE A 30 5.32 -9.13 -0.93
CA PHE A 30 4.91 -7.79 -1.35
C PHE A 30 5.16 -6.75 -0.25
N LYS A 31 4.76 -7.03 1.00
CA LYS A 31 5.02 -6.15 2.15
C LYS A 31 6.50 -5.79 2.30
N LYS A 32 7.39 -6.78 2.23
CA LYS A 32 8.85 -6.56 2.33
C LYS A 32 9.41 -5.68 1.22
N ILE A 33 8.86 -5.77 0.00
CA ILE A 33 9.28 -4.93 -1.13
C ILE A 33 8.82 -3.49 -0.89
N ILE A 34 7.56 -3.29 -0.49
CA ILE A 34 7.04 -1.96 -0.14
C ILE A 34 7.87 -1.32 0.99
N GLU A 35 8.16 -2.06 2.07
CA GLU A 35 9.04 -1.59 3.14
C GLU A 35 10.42 -1.15 2.63
N ARG A 36 11.03 -1.91 1.72
CA ARG A 36 12.32 -1.55 1.13
C ARG A 36 12.21 -0.28 0.28
N LEU A 37 11.17 -0.17 -0.53
CA LEU A 37 10.95 1.00 -1.38
C LEU A 37 10.71 2.28 -0.56
N ILE A 38 10.03 2.17 0.58
CA ILE A 38 9.86 3.27 1.53
C ILE A 38 11.20 3.67 2.13
N LYS A 39 12.00 2.70 2.59
CA LYS A 39 13.35 2.97 3.14
C LYS A 39 14.28 3.62 2.11
N MET A 40 14.09 3.32 0.83
CA MET A 40 14.81 3.95 -0.28
C MET A 40 14.23 5.32 -0.69
N GLY A 41 13.11 5.75 -0.10
CA GLY A 41 12.44 7.01 -0.44
C GLY A 41 11.73 7.01 -1.80
N ILE A 42 11.58 5.85 -2.44
CA ILE A 42 10.92 5.70 -3.75
C ILE A 42 9.41 5.79 -3.60
N VAL A 43 8.88 5.15 -2.57
CA VAL A 43 7.45 5.18 -2.24
C VAL A 43 7.24 6.08 -1.02
N LYS A 44 6.31 7.01 -1.13
CA LYS A 44 5.84 7.85 -0.02
C LYS A 44 4.35 7.63 0.15
N PHE A 45 3.92 7.41 1.38
CA PHE A 45 2.49 7.49 1.69
C PHE A 45 2.13 8.95 1.86
N VAL A 46 1.17 9.41 1.07
CA VAL A 46 0.54 10.71 1.30
C VAL A 46 -0.59 10.47 2.27
N ASP A 47 -0.52 11.08 3.44
CA ASP A 47 -1.65 11.08 4.36
C ASP A 47 -2.72 12.02 3.80
N PRO A 48 -3.97 11.57 3.58
CA PRO A 48 -5.04 12.42 3.07
C PRO A 48 -5.41 13.56 4.05
N SER A 49 -4.97 13.52 5.31
CA SER A 49 -5.11 14.63 6.25
C SER A 49 -4.09 15.76 6.02
N GLY A 50 -3.03 15.50 5.24
CA GLY A 50 -1.98 16.44 4.89
C GLY A 50 -2.34 17.33 3.70
N ALA A 51 -3.42 18.11 3.84
CA ALA A 51 -3.69 19.26 2.97
C ALA A 51 -2.63 20.37 3.20
N GLU A 52 -1.36 20.11 2.90
CA GLU A 52 -0.32 21.15 2.79
C GLU A 52 -0.35 21.85 1.41
N ASN A 53 -1.47 21.75 0.69
CA ASN A 53 -1.77 22.60 -0.46
C ASN A 53 -2.77 23.69 -0.04
N SER A 54 -2.45 24.44 1.01
CA SER A 54 -3.10 25.74 1.20
C SER A 54 -2.66 26.63 0.04
N LEU A 55 -3.56 26.88 -0.91
CA LEU A 55 -3.33 27.85 -1.98
C LEU A 55 -2.87 29.18 -1.34
N PRO A 56 -1.84 29.85 -1.89
CA PRO A 56 -1.37 31.11 -1.32
C PRO A 56 -2.53 32.10 -1.29
N ASN A 57 -2.84 32.58 -0.09
CA ASN A 57 -3.85 33.60 0.15
C ASN A 57 -3.41 34.89 -0.53
N HIS A 58 -3.87 35.12 -1.76
CA HIS A 58 -3.74 36.40 -2.42
C HIS A 58 -4.78 37.35 -1.83
N SER A 59 -4.42 38.00 -0.72
CA SER A 59 -5.18 39.16 -0.25
C SER A 59 -4.97 40.29 -1.26
N ASP A 60 -5.88 40.36 -2.23
CA ASP A 60 -6.02 41.49 -3.14
C ASP A 60 -6.49 42.70 -2.32
N LYS A 61 -5.57 43.64 -2.07
CA LYS A 61 -5.92 44.99 -1.65
C LYS A 61 -5.72 45.90 -2.86
N GLY A 62 -6.80 46.05 -3.63
CA GLY A 62 -7.00 47.09 -4.64
C GLY A 62 -8.39 47.66 -4.49
#